data_AF-A0A5K1IY92-F1
#
_entry.id   AF-A0A5K1IY92-F1
#
_cell.length_a   1.000
_cell.length_b   1.000
_cell.length_c   1.000
_cell.angle_alpha   90.00
_cell.angle_beta   90.00
_cell.angle_gamma   90.00
#
_symmetry.space_group_name_H-M   'P 1'
#
loop_
_entity.id
_entity.type
_entity.pdbx_description
1 polymer ?
#
loop_
_entity_poly.entity_id
_entity_poly.type
_entity_poly.pdbx_seq_one_letter_code
_entity_poly.pdbx_strand_id
1 'polypeptide(L)'
;MADERSVGELLDELFGFESVAKRQTALEQYDRGELVRKARSRELLGVLRGVEASEHAARESAVKAVDGYVRRVESAALARARKQAGVVGPLQIKRRYAAFLRMEDKAELLARLEQTLSFIEVKLRANTADRVRAAFDAAGALVLQDAARLSDVRVVDAVPLDADLLCTQLEQLRCAADATDLAGMITATFESELSATDPQRSDGFTGDLAGDVAGDVALERELTNVRGAAQRARLAAQAYRAERAARVAGNTVEPSGLPKPACVACETACDAGKLSELLAQVKKSFETYRRVVADGGLFCAFGSGSPHGICRGSSYLDFDSRLDEDVLVGEYDGTTRHDVCREVPIPELVDEASAEGGDSLEVAVARMREFNGRRYDGVLDEDPARHVNAFWYGLKKLSQYCEAAVRVDERAWDCFLDKVQFTYDEPVGRLATQMDDKQVEAFVAAVDALGADE
;
A
#
# COMPACT_ATOMS: atom_id res chain seq x y z
N MET A 1 -41.35 83.59 -17.17
CA MET A 1 -41.51 82.32 -16.44
C MET A 1 -40.73 81.26 -17.22
N ALA A 2 -39.40 81.36 -17.16
CA ALA A 2 -38.49 80.34 -17.66
C ALA A 2 -37.91 79.70 -16.40
N ASP A 3 -38.06 78.39 -16.29
CA ASP A 3 -37.61 77.58 -15.16
C ASP A 3 -36.07 77.62 -15.12
N GLU A 4 -35.49 78.21 -14.07
CA GLU A 4 -34.04 78.28 -13.90
C GLU A 4 -33.52 76.88 -13.54
N ARG A 5 -33.04 76.14 -14.55
CA ARG A 5 -32.29 74.90 -14.34
C ARG A 5 -31.01 75.21 -13.57
N SER A 6 -30.69 74.37 -12.60
CA SER A 6 -29.52 74.61 -11.75
C SER A 6 -28.23 74.44 -12.56
N VAL A 7 -27.19 75.21 -12.22
CA VAL A 7 -25.86 75.13 -12.86
C VAL A 7 -25.27 73.70 -12.78
N GLY A 8 -25.66 72.92 -11.76
CA GLY A 8 -25.25 71.52 -11.62
C GLY A 8 -25.86 70.61 -12.70
N GLU A 9 -27.14 70.77 -13.03
CA GLU A 9 -27.81 69.97 -14.07
C GLU A 9 -27.21 70.22 -15.47
N LEU A 10 -26.83 71.46 -15.75
CA LEU A 10 -26.20 71.84 -17.02
C LEU A 10 -24.75 71.33 -17.15
N LEU A 11 -24.02 71.22 -16.04
CA LEU A 11 -22.65 70.69 -16.05
C LEU A 11 -22.61 69.17 -16.18
N ASP A 12 -23.55 68.46 -15.56
CA ASP A 12 -23.70 67.00 -15.70
C ASP A 12 -24.11 66.62 -17.14
N GLU A 13 -24.95 67.42 -17.80
CA GLU A 13 -25.37 67.23 -19.20
C GLU A 13 -24.26 67.57 -20.21
N LEU A 14 -23.43 68.60 -19.94
CA LEU A 14 -22.41 69.09 -20.88
C LEU A 14 -21.13 68.23 -20.89
N PHE A 15 -20.77 67.61 -19.77
CA PHE A 15 -19.50 66.88 -19.65
C PHE A 15 -19.66 65.35 -19.56
N GLY A 16 -20.88 64.81 -19.57
CA GLY A 16 -21.12 63.38 -19.47
C GLY A 16 -20.52 62.74 -18.20
N PHE A 17 -20.26 63.55 -17.17
CA PHE A 17 -19.92 63.03 -15.85
C PHE A 17 -21.21 62.46 -15.28
N GLU A 18 -21.43 61.16 -15.45
CA GLU A 18 -22.20 60.42 -14.44
C GLU A 18 -21.69 60.88 -13.08
N SER A 19 -22.60 61.44 -12.28
CA SER A 19 -22.27 61.98 -10.97
C SER A 19 -21.43 60.95 -10.20
N VAL A 20 -20.39 61.39 -9.49
CA VAL A 20 -19.45 60.50 -8.77
C VAL A 20 -20.20 59.46 -7.92
N ALA A 21 -21.36 59.84 -7.37
CA ALA A 21 -22.28 58.95 -6.65
C ALA A 21 -22.85 57.79 -7.50
N LYS A 22 -23.17 58.00 -8.78
CA LYS A 22 -23.63 56.93 -9.71
C LYS A 22 -22.51 55.94 -10.02
N ARG A 23 -21.27 56.42 -10.19
CA ARG A 23 -20.10 55.54 -10.41
C ARG A 23 -19.77 54.73 -9.16
N GLN A 24 -19.84 55.35 -7.99
CA GLN A 24 -19.61 54.70 -6.71
C GLN A 24 -20.64 53.60 -6.44
N THR A 25 -21.92 53.88 -6.64
CA THR A 25 -23.00 52.89 -6.50
C THR A 25 -22.90 51.76 -7.53
N ALA A 26 -22.47 52.03 -8.76
CA ALA A 26 -22.23 51.01 -9.77
C ALA A 26 -21.06 50.08 -9.41
N LEU A 27 -19.97 50.62 -8.84
CA LEU A 27 -18.85 49.83 -8.33
C LEU A 27 -19.26 48.96 -7.14
N GLU A 28 -20.02 49.50 -6.19
CA GLU A 28 -20.51 48.73 -5.04
C GLU A 28 -21.47 47.61 -5.47
N GLN A 29 -22.34 47.86 -6.45
CA GLN A 29 -23.19 46.82 -7.05
C GLN A 29 -22.37 45.75 -7.77
N TYR A 30 -21.31 46.15 -8.48
CA TYR A 30 -20.39 45.22 -9.13
C TYR A 30 -19.66 44.33 -8.10
N ASP A 31 -19.13 44.91 -7.03
CA ASP A 31 -18.44 44.21 -5.96
C ASP A 31 -19.37 43.23 -5.22
N ARG A 32 -20.60 43.67 -4.90
CA ARG A 32 -21.66 42.81 -4.34
C ARG A 32 -21.99 41.65 -5.28
N GLY A 33 -22.15 41.91 -6.58
CA GLY A 33 -22.37 40.86 -7.58
C GLY A 33 -21.18 39.90 -7.74
N GLU A 34 -19.94 40.36 -7.54
CA GLU A 34 -18.76 39.50 -7.53
C GLU A 34 -18.72 38.60 -6.28
N LEU A 35 -19.08 39.12 -5.10
CA LEU A 35 -19.20 38.34 -3.87
C LEU A 35 -20.21 37.20 -4.01
N VAL A 36 -21.38 37.49 -4.59
CA VAL A 36 -22.43 36.48 -4.82
C VAL A 36 -21.97 35.44 -5.84
N ARG A 37 -21.31 35.84 -6.93
CA ARG A 37 -20.71 34.88 -7.90
C ARG A 37 -19.67 33.97 -7.25
N LYS A 38 -18.78 34.55 -6.42
CA LYS A 38 -17.78 33.77 -5.66
C LYS A 38 -18.45 32.80 -4.68
N ALA A 39 -19.50 33.23 -3.99
CA ALA A 39 -20.26 32.39 -3.08
C ALA A 39 -20.98 31.25 -3.82
N ARG A 40 -21.65 31.54 -4.95
CA ARG A 40 -22.29 30.54 -5.83
C ARG A 40 -21.30 29.47 -6.27
N SER A 41 -20.15 29.90 -6.82
CA SER A 41 -19.11 28.98 -7.27
C SER A 41 -18.55 28.14 -6.12
N ARG A 42 -18.27 28.75 -4.97
CA ARG A 42 -17.73 28.06 -3.79
C ARG A 42 -18.69 27.00 -3.26
N GLU A 43 -19.97 27.33 -3.10
CA GLU A 43 -20.97 26.40 -2.57
C GLU A 43 -21.21 25.24 -3.54
N LEU A 44 -21.39 25.54 -4.84
CA LEU A 44 -21.59 24.50 -5.86
C LEU A 44 -20.39 23.54 -5.94
N LEU A 45 -19.16 24.08 -6.00
CA LEU A 45 -17.95 23.26 -5.98
C LEU A 45 -17.80 22.48 -4.68
N GLY A 46 -18.25 23.03 -3.55
CA GLY A 46 -18.28 22.32 -2.27
C GLY A 46 -19.19 21.09 -2.30
N VAL A 47 -20.36 21.20 -2.92
CA VAL A 47 -21.28 20.06 -3.10
C VAL A 47 -20.66 19.02 -4.04
N LEU A 48 -20.19 19.43 -5.21
CA LEU A 48 -19.58 18.53 -6.20
C LEU A 48 -18.37 17.78 -5.64
N ARG A 49 -17.43 18.49 -4.98
CA ARG A 49 -16.26 17.86 -4.37
C ARG A 49 -16.61 16.91 -3.23
N GLY A 50 -17.62 17.24 -2.42
CA GLY A 50 -18.07 16.33 -1.36
C GLY A 50 -18.62 15.03 -1.91
N VAL A 51 -19.33 15.12 -3.04
CA VAL A 51 -19.87 13.99 -3.78
C VAL A 51 -18.73 13.18 -4.41
N GLU A 52 -17.83 13.79 -5.16
CA GLU A 52 -16.67 13.12 -5.75
C GLU A 52 -15.80 12.43 -4.68
N ALA A 53 -15.58 13.08 -3.53
CA ALA A 53 -14.79 12.52 -2.44
C ALA A 53 -15.41 11.26 -1.84
N SER A 54 -16.73 11.22 -1.65
CA SER A 54 -17.40 10.01 -1.12
C SER A 54 -17.34 8.86 -2.12
N GLU A 55 -17.54 9.13 -3.42
CA GLU A 55 -17.41 8.11 -4.47
C GLU A 55 -15.98 7.58 -4.61
N HIS A 56 -15.00 8.48 -4.50
CA HIS A 56 -13.59 8.10 -4.52
C HIS A 56 -13.22 7.24 -3.31
N ALA A 57 -13.67 7.62 -2.10
CA ALA A 57 -13.45 6.85 -0.89
C ALA A 57 -14.10 5.47 -0.96
N ALA A 58 -15.32 5.37 -1.48
CA ALA A 58 -16.01 4.10 -1.70
C ALA A 58 -15.22 3.19 -2.66
N ARG A 59 -14.79 3.74 -3.80
CA ARG A 59 -13.95 3.03 -4.78
C ARG A 59 -12.63 2.57 -4.17
N GLU A 60 -11.89 3.46 -3.53
CA GLU A 60 -10.58 3.16 -2.95
C GLU A 60 -10.70 2.07 -1.86
N SER A 61 -11.71 2.16 -1.00
CA SER A 61 -11.98 1.18 0.06
C SER A 61 -12.26 -0.21 -0.51
N ALA A 62 -13.17 -0.31 -1.49
CA ALA A 62 -13.52 -1.59 -2.10
C ALA A 62 -12.37 -2.21 -2.90
N VAL A 63 -11.64 -1.41 -3.70
CA VAL A 63 -10.47 -1.88 -4.47
C VAL A 63 -9.38 -2.36 -3.53
N LYS A 64 -9.07 -1.60 -2.46
CA LYS A 64 -8.07 -1.98 -1.47
C LYS A 64 -8.42 -3.29 -0.74
N ALA A 65 -9.70 -3.53 -0.45
CA ALA A 65 -10.15 -4.77 0.15
C ALA A 65 -9.90 -5.97 -0.78
N VAL A 66 -10.22 -5.82 -2.06
CA VAL A 66 -9.98 -6.85 -3.08
C VAL A 66 -8.49 -7.11 -3.27
N ASP A 67 -7.67 -6.06 -3.36
CA ASP A 67 -6.21 -6.18 -3.42
C ASP A 67 -5.64 -6.91 -2.21
N GLY A 68 -6.10 -6.55 -1.01
CA GLY A 68 -5.75 -7.22 0.23
C GLY A 68 -6.10 -8.71 0.21
N TYR A 69 -7.29 -9.05 -0.30
CA TYR A 69 -7.72 -10.45 -0.46
C TYR A 69 -6.82 -11.21 -1.43
N VAL A 70 -6.54 -10.68 -2.62
CA VAL A 70 -5.68 -11.35 -3.63
C VAL A 70 -4.27 -11.61 -3.07
N ARG A 71 -3.70 -10.68 -2.30
CA ARG A 71 -2.38 -10.87 -1.65
C ARG A 71 -2.38 -11.93 -0.55
N ARG A 72 -3.49 -12.06 0.20
CA ARG A 72 -3.66 -13.15 1.18
C ARG A 72 -3.75 -14.50 0.48
N VAL A 73 -4.57 -14.59 -0.56
CA VAL A 73 -4.73 -15.79 -1.40
C VAL A 73 -3.40 -16.18 -2.05
N GLU A 74 -2.64 -15.23 -2.57
CA GLU A 74 -1.29 -15.47 -3.12
C GLU A 74 -0.40 -16.18 -2.10
N SER A 75 -0.32 -15.62 -0.89
CA SER A 75 0.53 -16.15 0.18
C SER A 75 0.11 -17.57 0.59
N ALA A 76 -1.19 -17.80 0.75
CA ALA A 76 -1.76 -19.10 1.10
C ALA A 76 -1.55 -20.14 0.00
N ALA A 77 -1.82 -19.77 -1.26
CA ALA A 77 -1.67 -20.62 -2.43
C ALA A 77 -0.20 -21.04 -2.63
N LEU A 78 0.75 -20.12 -2.54
CA LEU A 78 2.17 -20.44 -2.63
C LEU A 78 2.63 -21.36 -1.49
N ALA A 79 2.20 -21.09 -0.25
CA ALA A 79 2.53 -21.94 0.89
C ALA A 79 2.00 -23.37 0.72
N ARG A 80 0.74 -23.49 0.30
CA ARG A 80 0.06 -24.77 0.04
C ARG A 80 0.72 -25.53 -1.12
N ALA A 81 0.94 -24.86 -2.24
CA ALA A 81 1.52 -25.48 -3.43
C ALA A 81 2.97 -25.93 -3.20
N ARG A 82 3.79 -25.13 -2.50
CA ARG A 82 5.16 -25.53 -2.11
C ARG A 82 5.14 -26.76 -1.20
N LYS A 83 4.24 -26.81 -0.22
CA LYS A 83 4.08 -27.97 0.66
C LYS A 83 3.68 -29.23 -0.12
N GLN A 84 2.74 -29.11 -1.07
CA GLN A 84 2.31 -30.23 -1.92
C GLN A 84 3.41 -30.70 -2.88
N ALA A 85 4.19 -29.78 -3.45
CA ALA A 85 5.32 -30.10 -4.32
C ALA A 85 6.57 -30.61 -3.56
N GLY A 86 6.55 -30.57 -2.22
CA GLY A 86 7.69 -30.94 -1.39
C GLY A 86 8.87 -29.96 -1.49
N VAL A 87 8.60 -28.71 -1.85
CA VAL A 87 9.62 -27.64 -1.90
C VAL A 87 9.92 -27.19 -0.48
N VAL A 88 11.20 -27.24 -0.11
CA VAL A 88 11.69 -26.82 1.19
C VAL A 88 11.82 -25.30 1.21
N GLY A 89 11.30 -24.68 2.28
CA GLY A 89 11.26 -23.24 2.48
C GLY A 89 12.64 -22.57 2.59
N PRO A 90 12.65 -21.25 2.83
CA PRO A 90 13.89 -20.50 2.99
C PRO A 90 14.64 -20.95 4.25
N LEU A 91 15.96 -20.96 4.16
CA LEU A 91 16.89 -21.27 5.24
C LEU A 91 16.91 -20.17 6.31
N GLN A 92 16.76 -18.90 5.91
CA GLN A 92 16.81 -17.73 6.80
C GLN A 92 18.10 -17.70 7.64
N ILE A 93 19.27 -17.85 6.98
CA ILE A 93 20.56 -18.01 7.67
C ILE A 93 20.89 -16.84 8.61
N LYS A 94 20.49 -15.61 8.27
CA LYS A 94 20.70 -14.42 9.12
C LYS A 94 19.96 -14.52 10.46
N ARG A 95 18.75 -15.10 10.46
CA ARG A 95 17.97 -15.35 11.70
C ARG A 95 18.57 -16.48 12.52
N ARG A 96 18.98 -17.56 11.84
CA ARG A 96 19.64 -18.70 12.50
C ARG A 96 20.95 -18.27 13.15
N TYR A 97 21.77 -17.48 12.46
CA TYR A 97 23.01 -16.95 13.00
C TYR A 97 22.78 -16.02 14.19
N ALA A 98 21.81 -15.10 14.11
CA ALA A 98 21.41 -14.27 15.25
C ALA A 98 20.93 -15.10 16.46
N ALA A 99 20.29 -16.25 16.24
CA ALA A 99 19.94 -17.18 17.31
C ALA A 99 21.17 -17.90 17.88
N PHE A 100 22.11 -18.34 17.04
CA PHE A 100 23.35 -18.98 17.47
C PHE A 100 24.19 -18.09 18.37
N LEU A 101 24.32 -16.81 18.03
CA LEU A 101 25.07 -15.82 18.82
C LEU A 101 24.54 -15.65 20.25
N ARG A 102 23.29 -16.03 20.52
CA ARG A 102 22.61 -15.90 21.83
C ARG A 102 22.60 -17.19 22.64
N MET A 103 23.07 -18.30 22.06
CA MET A 103 23.13 -19.57 22.78
C MET A 103 24.23 -19.52 23.83
N GLU A 104 23.95 -20.01 25.03
CA GLU A 104 24.91 -20.07 26.14
C GLU A 104 25.54 -21.46 26.30
N ASP A 105 24.89 -22.49 25.73
CA ASP A 105 25.38 -23.87 25.74
C ASP A 105 26.02 -24.26 24.40
N LYS A 106 27.26 -24.75 24.49
CA LYS A 106 28.01 -25.25 23.33
C LYS A 106 27.38 -26.52 22.73
N ALA A 107 26.77 -27.38 23.55
CA ALA A 107 26.13 -28.59 23.05
C ALA A 107 24.87 -28.25 22.24
N GLU A 108 24.06 -27.30 22.75
CA GLU A 108 22.90 -26.78 22.01
C GLU A 108 23.32 -26.13 20.69
N LEU A 109 24.34 -25.26 20.69
CA LEU A 109 24.85 -24.61 19.47
C LEU A 109 25.23 -25.64 18.40
N LEU A 110 26.02 -26.65 18.77
CA LEU A 110 26.46 -27.69 17.85
C LEU A 110 25.28 -28.51 17.30
N ALA A 111 24.31 -28.86 18.14
CA ALA A 111 23.11 -29.57 17.71
C ALA A 111 22.28 -28.75 16.71
N ARG A 112 22.17 -27.44 16.92
CA ARG A 112 21.41 -26.52 16.05
C ARG A 112 22.12 -26.25 14.72
N LEU A 113 23.46 -26.23 14.72
CA LEU A 113 24.25 -26.17 13.49
C LEU A 113 24.12 -27.47 12.68
N GLU A 114 24.15 -28.63 13.33
CA GLU A 114 23.93 -29.93 12.69
C GLU A 114 22.54 -29.99 12.04
N GLN A 115 21.49 -29.58 12.76
CA GLN A 115 20.14 -29.44 12.20
C GLN A 115 20.09 -28.51 10.98
N THR A 116 20.90 -27.45 10.97
CA THR A 116 20.98 -26.50 9.85
C THR A 116 21.64 -27.14 8.62
N LEU A 117 22.71 -27.90 8.80
CA LEU A 117 23.35 -28.64 7.71
C LEU A 117 22.43 -29.74 7.16
N SER A 118 21.72 -30.46 8.03
CA SER A 118 20.71 -31.45 7.60
C SER A 118 19.58 -30.80 6.81
N PHE A 119 19.11 -29.62 7.24
CA PHE A 119 18.08 -28.87 6.50
C PHE A 119 18.58 -28.46 5.10
N ILE A 120 19.81 -27.95 4.99
CA ILE A 120 20.43 -27.60 3.70
C ILE A 120 20.53 -28.82 2.79
N GLU A 121 20.94 -29.98 3.33
CA GLU A 121 21.01 -31.23 2.57
C GLU A 121 19.65 -31.67 2.02
N VAL A 122 18.58 -31.58 2.82
CA VAL A 122 17.22 -31.88 2.37
C VAL A 122 16.79 -30.88 1.30
N LYS A 123 17.06 -29.58 1.48
CA LYS A 123 16.73 -28.53 0.51
C LYS A 123 17.42 -28.75 -0.83
N LEU A 124 18.71 -29.06 -0.85
CA LEU A 124 19.47 -29.33 -2.08
C LEU A 124 18.93 -30.54 -2.86
N ARG A 125 18.44 -31.57 -2.16
CA ARG A 125 17.82 -32.75 -2.81
C ARG A 125 16.41 -32.48 -3.30
N ALA A 126 15.65 -31.67 -2.55
CA ALA A 126 14.23 -31.51 -2.78
C ALA A 126 13.88 -30.41 -3.79
N ASN A 127 14.63 -29.30 -3.78
CA ASN A 127 14.32 -28.10 -4.55
C ASN A 127 14.95 -28.16 -5.95
N THR A 128 14.27 -28.84 -6.87
CA THR A 128 14.60 -28.80 -8.30
C THR A 128 13.81 -27.71 -9.02
N ALA A 129 14.33 -27.20 -10.14
CA ALA A 129 13.63 -26.18 -10.94
C ALA A 129 12.24 -26.65 -11.38
N ASP A 130 12.09 -27.92 -11.75
CA ASP A 130 10.80 -28.49 -12.15
C ASP A 130 9.78 -28.56 -11.01
N ARG A 131 10.21 -28.88 -9.78
CA ARG A 131 9.33 -28.89 -8.61
C ARG A 131 8.92 -27.48 -8.19
N VAL A 132 9.84 -26.54 -8.27
CA VAL A 132 9.54 -25.12 -8.01
C VAL A 132 8.56 -24.61 -9.07
N ARG A 133 8.79 -24.90 -10.35
CA ARG A 133 7.86 -24.56 -11.44
C ARG A 133 6.46 -25.15 -11.21
N ALA A 134 6.38 -26.44 -10.91
CA ALA A 134 5.12 -27.11 -10.61
C ALA A 134 4.39 -26.49 -9.41
N ALA A 135 5.13 -26.01 -8.39
CA ALA A 135 4.54 -25.30 -7.27
C ALA A 135 3.96 -23.93 -7.69
N PHE A 136 4.63 -23.19 -8.58
CA PHE A 136 4.10 -21.93 -9.11
C PHE A 136 2.89 -22.15 -10.03
N ASP A 137 2.92 -23.18 -10.88
CA ASP A 137 1.79 -23.52 -11.76
C ASP A 137 0.55 -23.89 -10.92
N ALA A 138 0.74 -24.73 -9.89
CA ALA A 138 -0.33 -25.11 -8.97
C ALA A 138 -0.83 -23.92 -8.14
N ALA A 139 0.08 -23.04 -7.67
CA ALA A 139 -0.29 -21.83 -6.96
C ALA A 139 -1.11 -20.88 -7.86
N GLY A 140 -0.71 -20.70 -9.12
CA GLY A 140 -1.45 -19.87 -10.08
C GLY A 140 -2.88 -20.37 -10.31
N ALA A 141 -3.07 -21.69 -10.39
CA ALA A 141 -4.40 -22.28 -10.50
C ALA A 141 -5.26 -22.04 -9.24
N LEU A 142 -4.67 -22.20 -8.05
CA LEU A 142 -5.34 -21.91 -6.78
C LEU A 142 -5.72 -20.43 -6.66
N VAL A 143 -4.81 -19.52 -7.00
CA VAL A 143 -5.10 -18.07 -7.00
C VAL A 143 -6.28 -17.73 -7.90
N LEU A 144 -6.34 -18.30 -9.11
CA LEU A 144 -7.49 -18.06 -10.01
C LEU A 144 -8.80 -18.63 -9.46
N GLN A 145 -8.75 -19.83 -8.86
CA GLN A 145 -9.91 -20.46 -8.25
C GLN A 145 -10.45 -19.64 -7.07
N ASP A 146 -9.57 -19.17 -6.19
CA ASP A 146 -9.95 -18.40 -5.01
C ASP A 146 -10.31 -16.95 -5.35
N ALA A 147 -9.65 -16.35 -6.35
CA ALA A 147 -10.05 -15.04 -6.87
C ALA A 147 -11.45 -15.09 -7.49
N ALA A 148 -11.86 -16.19 -8.13
CA ALA A 148 -13.20 -16.34 -8.69
C ALA A 148 -14.32 -16.26 -7.62
N ARG A 149 -14.01 -16.55 -6.35
CA ARG A 149 -14.95 -16.42 -5.23
C ARG A 149 -15.35 -14.96 -4.95
N LEU A 150 -14.57 -13.98 -5.42
CA LEU A 150 -14.95 -12.56 -5.33
C LEU A 150 -16.24 -12.27 -6.09
N SER A 151 -16.54 -13.03 -7.15
CA SER A 151 -17.80 -12.93 -7.88
C SER A 151 -19.01 -13.44 -7.10
N ASP A 152 -18.81 -14.17 -6.00
CA ASP A 152 -19.90 -14.62 -5.13
C ASP A 152 -20.32 -13.55 -4.09
N VAL A 153 -19.52 -12.50 -3.91
CA VAL A 153 -19.82 -11.40 -2.98
C VAL A 153 -20.92 -10.53 -3.56
N ARG A 154 -22.06 -10.50 -2.84
CA ARG A 154 -23.24 -9.71 -3.21
C ARG A 154 -23.27 -8.39 -2.46
N VAL A 155 -23.70 -7.33 -3.13
CA VAL A 155 -24.04 -6.07 -2.46
C VAL A 155 -25.25 -6.30 -1.56
N VAL A 156 -25.17 -5.88 -0.30
CA VAL A 156 -26.28 -5.94 0.65
C VAL A 156 -27.39 -4.95 0.29
N ASP A 157 -28.56 -5.11 0.90
CA ASP A 157 -29.68 -4.18 0.70
C ASP A 157 -29.29 -2.75 1.09
N ALA A 158 -29.76 -1.79 0.29
CA ALA A 158 -29.51 -0.36 0.53
C ALA A 158 -30.22 0.14 1.78
N VAL A 159 -29.66 1.18 2.41
CA VAL A 159 -30.31 1.82 3.55
C VAL A 159 -31.59 2.51 3.07
N PRO A 160 -32.76 2.23 3.67
CA PRO A 160 -33.99 2.91 3.29
C PRO A 160 -33.86 4.41 3.59
N LEU A 161 -34.17 5.24 2.58
CA LEU A 161 -34.22 6.68 2.74
C LEU A 161 -35.39 7.08 3.64
N ASP A 162 -35.21 8.11 4.44
CA ASP A 162 -36.27 8.71 5.24
C ASP A 162 -37.40 9.23 4.33
N ALA A 163 -38.64 8.87 4.65
CA ALA A 163 -39.82 9.13 3.82
C ALA A 163 -40.08 10.63 3.61
N ASP A 164 -39.61 11.46 4.54
CA ASP A 164 -39.74 12.92 4.49
C ASP A 164 -38.87 13.56 3.39
N LEU A 165 -37.83 12.86 2.90
CA LEU A 165 -36.98 13.33 1.80
C LEU A 165 -37.54 13.01 0.39
N LEU A 166 -38.51 12.09 0.31
CA LEU A 166 -38.95 11.48 -0.96
C LEU A 166 -40.08 12.24 -1.66
N CYS A 167 -40.88 13.05 -0.96
CA CYS A 167 -42.24 13.37 -1.41
C CYS A 167 -42.40 14.46 -2.49
N THR A 168 -41.37 15.23 -2.87
CA THR A 168 -41.50 16.25 -3.94
C THR A 168 -40.32 16.34 -4.90
N GLN A 169 -39.12 15.93 -4.50
CA GLN A 169 -37.91 16.08 -5.31
C GLN A 169 -37.68 14.93 -6.31
N LEU A 170 -38.13 13.71 -6.00
CA LEU A 170 -37.94 12.54 -6.89
C LEU A 170 -38.83 12.54 -8.15
N GLU A 171 -40.02 13.15 -8.10
CA GLU A 171 -40.89 13.26 -9.28
C GLU A 171 -40.33 14.24 -10.32
N GLN A 172 -39.60 15.27 -9.89
CA GLN A 172 -38.88 16.18 -10.79
C GLN A 172 -37.61 15.54 -11.37
N LEU A 173 -36.91 14.71 -10.58
CA LEU A 173 -35.71 13.97 -11.01
C LEU A 173 -36.02 12.91 -12.08
N ARG A 174 -37.20 12.27 -12.04
CA ARG A 174 -37.63 11.29 -13.06
C ARG A 174 -37.84 11.90 -14.45
N CYS A 175 -38.08 13.20 -14.56
CA CYS A 175 -38.28 13.90 -15.83
C CYS A 175 -36.96 14.37 -16.49
N ALA A 176 -35.84 14.37 -15.76
CA ALA A 176 -34.50 14.74 -16.25
C ALA A 176 -33.56 13.53 -16.47
N ALA A 177 -34.12 12.31 -16.36
CA ALA A 177 -33.39 11.05 -16.23
C ALA A 177 -32.80 10.49 -17.55
N ASP A 178 -32.17 11.35 -18.36
CA ASP A 178 -31.18 10.95 -19.37
C ASP A 178 -29.75 11.41 -19.00
N ALA A 179 -29.57 12.09 -17.86
CA ALA A 179 -28.24 12.47 -17.38
C ALA A 179 -27.60 11.34 -16.56
N THR A 180 -26.75 10.53 -17.19
CA THR A 180 -25.81 9.61 -16.51
C THR A 180 -24.75 10.32 -15.64
N ASP A 181 -24.84 11.65 -15.49
CA ASP A 181 -23.87 12.49 -14.80
C ASP A 181 -24.47 13.14 -13.54
N LEU A 182 -24.06 12.64 -12.37
CA LEU A 182 -24.45 13.17 -11.06
C LEU A 182 -24.03 14.64 -10.88
N ALA A 183 -22.89 15.04 -11.45
CA ALA A 183 -22.44 16.43 -11.38
C ALA A 183 -23.36 17.36 -12.18
N GLY A 184 -23.80 16.93 -13.37
CA GLY A 184 -24.80 17.61 -14.17
C GLY A 184 -26.13 17.79 -13.44
N MET A 185 -26.62 16.75 -12.74
CA MET A 185 -27.86 16.83 -11.97
C MET A 185 -27.76 17.76 -10.76
N ILE A 186 -26.65 17.71 -10.01
CA ILE A 186 -26.38 18.63 -8.90
C ILE A 186 -26.38 20.08 -9.39
N THR A 187 -25.71 20.34 -10.52
CA THR A 187 -25.63 21.66 -11.12
C THR A 187 -27.01 22.17 -11.56
N ALA A 188 -27.79 21.34 -12.25
CA ALA A 188 -29.14 21.69 -12.69
C ALA A 188 -30.08 21.98 -11.51
N THR A 189 -30.00 21.17 -10.45
CA THR A 189 -30.79 21.39 -9.23
C THR A 189 -30.39 22.70 -8.55
N PHE A 190 -29.09 22.96 -8.41
CA PHE A 190 -28.59 24.20 -7.82
C PHE A 190 -29.01 25.44 -8.60
N GLU A 191 -28.89 25.42 -9.93
CA GLU A 191 -29.30 26.52 -10.80
C GLU A 191 -30.81 26.75 -10.80
N SER A 192 -31.62 25.68 -10.87
CA SER A 192 -33.08 25.79 -10.81
C SER A 192 -33.55 26.40 -9.49
N GLU A 193 -32.90 26.06 -8.39
CA GLU A 193 -33.27 26.58 -7.07
C GLU A 193 -32.90 28.04 -6.91
N LEU A 194 -31.79 28.49 -7.51
CA LEU A 194 -31.44 29.90 -7.58
C LEU A 194 -32.47 30.68 -8.40
N SER A 195 -32.87 30.18 -9.57
CA SER A 195 -33.86 30.82 -10.45
C SER A 195 -35.26 30.88 -9.84
N ALA A 196 -35.66 29.89 -9.03
CA ALA A 196 -36.95 29.90 -8.35
C ALA A 196 -37.04 30.97 -7.24
N THR A 197 -35.89 31.38 -6.69
CA THR A 197 -35.80 32.43 -5.67
C THR A 197 -35.53 33.83 -6.22
N ASP A 198 -35.36 34.00 -7.54
CA ASP A 198 -35.19 35.32 -8.15
C ASP A 198 -36.50 36.12 -7.96
N PRO A 199 -36.49 37.21 -7.17
CA PRO A 199 -37.66 38.07 -7.09
C PRO A 199 -37.82 38.71 -8.46
N GLN A 200 -39.00 38.55 -9.09
CA GLN A 200 -39.44 39.51 -10.09
C GLN A 200 -39.13 40.90 -9.58
N ARG A 201 -38.38 41.69 -10.38
CA ARG A 201 -38.24 43.15 -10.27
C ARG A 201 -39.51 43.73 -9.64
N SER A 202 -39.48 44.01 -8.34
CA SER A 202 -40.51 44.84 -7.74
C SER A 202 -40.17 46.25 -8.18
N ASP A 203 -40.87 46.72 -9.21
CA ASP A 203 -40.87 48.11 -9.63
C ASP A 203 -41.13 49.02 -8.42
N GLY A 204 -40.27 50.03 -8.27
CA GLY A 204 -40.56 51.26 -7.53
C GLY A 204 -40.29 51.23 -6.03
N PHE A 205 -39.08 51.62 -5.61
CA PHE A 205 -38.91 52.35 -4.34
C PHE A 205 -37.80 53.39 -4.48
N THR A 206 -38.21 54.63 -4.77
CA THR A 206 -37.39 55.84 -4.64
C THR A 206 -37.35 56.26 -3.18
N GLY A 207 -36.18 56.23 -2.56
CA GLY A 207 -35.98 56.70 -1.19
C GLY A 207 -34.50 56.92 -0.89
N ASP A 208 -34.05 58.15 -1.13
CA ASP A 208 -32.72 58.64 -0.77
C ASP A 208 -32.41 58.42 0.72
N LEU A 209 -31.15 58.05 1.02
CA LEU A 209 -30.53 57.87 2.35
C LEU A 209 -30.65 56.51 3.08
N ALA A 210 -31.39 55.52 2.55
CA ALA A 210 -31.43 54.15 3.11
C ALA A 210 -30.68 53.09 2.27
N GLY A 211 -29.88 53.52 1.29
CA GLY A 211 -29.35 52.66 0.23
C GLY A 211 -28.32 51.62 0.67
N ASP A 212 -27.51 51.89 1.70
CA ASP A 212 -26.41 50.99 2.09
C ASP A 212 -26.90 49.81 2.93
N VAL A 213 -27.70 50.08 3.98
CA VAL A 213 -28.32 49.04 4.81
C VAL A 213 -29.28 48.16 3.99
N ALA A 214 -30.03 48.74 3.05
CA ALA A 214 -30.89 47.98 2.16
C ALA A 214 -30.09 47.10 1.18
N GLY A 215 -28.92 47.58 0.70
CA GLY A 215 -28.00 46.84 -0.15
C GLY A 215 -27.34 45.66 0.56
N ASP A 216 -26.94 45.84 1.81
CA ASP A 216 -26.34 44.78 2.62
C ASP A 216 -27.37 43.69 2.99
N VAL A 217 -28.60 44.08 3.34
CA VAL A 217 -29.70 43.13 3.58
C VAL A 217 -30.05 42.36 2.31
N ALA A 218 -30.00 42.99 1.14
CA ALA A 218 -30.19 42.30 -0.14
C ALA A 218 -29.06 41.30 -0.44
N LEU A 219 -27.79 41.70 -0.20
CA LEU A 219 -26.63 40.82 -0.32
C LEU A 219 -26.73 39.60 0.61
N GLU A 220 -27.08 39.81 1.89
CA GLU A 220 -27.26 38.71 2.83
C GLU A 220 -28.36 37.75 2.40
N ARG A 221 -29.49 38.25 1.89
CA ARG A 221 -30.57 37.42 1.33
C ARG A 221 -30.08 36.58 0.16
N GLU A 222 -29.35 37.17 -0.79
CA GLU A 222 -28.80 36.40 -1.91
C GLU A 222 -27.81 35.33 -1.44
N LEU A 223 -26.95 35.62 -0.48
CA LEU A 223 -26.05 34.62 0.11
C LEU A 223 -26.80 33.50 0.85
N THR A 224 -27.90 33.82 1.54
CA THR A 224 -28.75 32.80 2.16
C THR A 224 -29.46 31.93 1.11
N ASN A 225 -29.91 32.52 0.00
CA ASN A 225 -30.51 31.77 -1.11
C ASN A 225 -29.48 30.82 -1.75
N VAL A 226 -28.23 31.27 -1.93
CA VAL A 226 -27.12 30.43 -2.42
C VAL A 226 -26.87 29.23 -1.49
N ARG A 227 -26.83 29.45 -0.18
CA ARG A 227 -26.68 28.36 0.80
C ARG A 227 -27.88 27.41 0.81
N GLY A 228 -29.10 27.95 0.65
CA GLY A 228 -30.33 27.16 0.53
C GLY A 228 -30.33 26.27 -0.72
N ALA A 229 -29.96 26.82 -1.87
CA ALA A 229 -29.80 26.08 -3.12
C ALA A 229 -28.73 24.98 -2.99
N ALA A 230 -27.60 25.28 -2.34
CA ALA A 230 -26.56 24.29 -2.06
C ALA A 230 -27.09 23.14 -1.19
N GLN A 231 -27.85 23.46 -0.14
CA GLN A 231 -28.43 22.45 0.73
C GLN A 231 -29.43 21.57 0.00
N ARG A 232 -30.28 22.13 -0.86
CA ARG A 232 -31.21 21.34 -1.68
C ARG A 232 -30.48 20.46 -2.70
N ALA A 233 -29.43 20.97 -3.32
CA ALA A 233 -28.58 20.16 -4.21
C ALA A 233 -27.90 18.99 -3.47
N ARG A 234 -27.48 19.17 -2.21
CA ARG A 234 -26.96 18.07 -1.36
C ARG A 234 -28.01 16.99 -1.10
N LEU A 235 -29.23 17.39 -0.77
CA LEU A 235 -30.34 16.45 -0.51
C LEU A 235 -30.72 15.67 -1.78
N ALA A 236 -30.78 16.35 -2.94
CA ALA A 236 -31.01 15.71 -4.23
C ALA A 236 -29.90 14.70 -4.58
N ALA A 237 -28.64 15.05 -4.34
CA ALA A 237 -27.50 14.14 -4.52
C ALA A 237 -27.60 12.89 -3.62
N GLN A 238 -28.02 13.07 -2.35
CA GLN A 238 -28.24 11.95 -1.43
C GLN A 238 -29.37 11.03 -1.90
N ALA A 239 -30.50 11.59 -2.34
CA ALA A 239 -31.63 10.81 -2.85
C ALA A 239 -31.25 9.99 -4.09
N TYR A 240 -30.53 10.62 -5.04
CA TYR A 240 -30.06 9.93 -6.23
C TYR A 240 -29.07 8.80 -5.92
N ARG A 241 -28.18 9.00 -4.95
CA ARG A 241 -27.27 7.95 -4.51
C ARG A 241 -27.97 6.79 -3.87
N ALA A 242 -28.98 7.04 -3.05
CA ALA A 242 -29.78 5.96 -2.49
C ALA A 242 -30.57 5.19 -3.55
N GLU A 243 -31.05 5.86 -4.59
CA GLU A 243 -31.66 5.17 -5.73
C GLU A 243 -30.64 4.29 -6.46
N ARG A 244 -29.42 4.79 -6.72
CA ARG A 244 -28.33 3.98 -7.30
C ARG A 244 -27.99 2.78 -6.39
N ALA A 245 -27.85 3.01 -5.09
CA ALA A 245 -27.59 1.99 -4.07
C ALA A 245 -28.66 0.88 -4.09
N ALA A 246 -29.94 1.26 -4.19
CA ALA A 246 -31.05 0.33 -4.29
C ALA A 246 -31.03 -0.48 -5.60
N ARG A 247 -30.60 0.14 -6.72
CA ARG A 247 -30.47 -0.55 -8.02
C ARG A 247 -29.31 -1.55 -8.03
N VAL A 248 -28.24 -1.31 -7.28
CA VAL A 248 -27.08 -2.21 -7.21
C VAL A 248 -27.16 -3.27 -6.12
N ALA A 249 -28.15 -3.18 -5.23
CA ALA A 249 -28.40 -4.21 -4.22
C ALA A 249 -28.56 -5.59 -4.88
N GLY A 250 -27.87 -6.59 -4.34
CA GLY A 250 -27.86 -7.97 -4.85
C GLY A 250 -26.96 -8.21 -6.07
N ASN A 251 -26.39 -7.16 -6.69
CA ASN A 251 -25.42 -7.34 -7.77
C ASN A 251 -24.13 -7.97 -7.25
N THR A 252 -23.39 -8.56 -8.17
CA THR A 252 -22.08 -9.19 -7.93
C THR A 252 -21.01 -8.54 -8.78
N VAL A 253 -19.75 -8.79 -8.43
CA VAL A 253 -18.61 -8.32 -9.21
C VAL A 253 -18.36 -9.29 -10.37
N GLU A 254 -18.64 -8.84 -11.59
CA GLU A 254 -18.27 -9.56 -12.80
C GLU A 254 -16.89 -9.11 -13.31
N PRO A 255 -15.87 -9.98 -13.28
CA PRO A 255 -14.55 -9.63 -13.80
C PRO A 255 -14.60 -9.50 -15.32
N SER A 256 -13.71 -8.67 -15.87
CA SER A 256 -13.54 -8.48 -17.33
C SER A 256 -12.99 -9.72 -18.06
N GLY A 257 -12.72 -10.80 -17.32
CA GLY A 257 -12.18 -12.07 -17.78
C GLY A 257 -10.90 -12.41 -17.01
N LEU A 258 -10.86 -13.60 -16.40
CA LEU A 258 -9.68 -14.02 -15.65
C LEU A 258 -8.47 -14.22 -16.57
N PRO A 259 -7.26 -13.84 -16.13
CA PRO A 259 -6.06 -14.02 -16.93
C PRO A 259 -5.71 -15.50 -17.03
N LYS A 260 -4.84 -15.82 -18.01
CA LYS A 260 -4.25 -17.16 -18.09
C LYS A 260 -3.33 -17.39 -16.88
N PRO A 261 -3.18 -18.64 -16.41
CA PRO A 261 -2.22 -18.98 -15.38
C PRO A 261 -0.81 -18.49 -15.73
N ALA A 262 -0.05 -18.08 -14.72
CA ALA A 262 1.34 -17.65 -14.89
C ALA A 262 2.19 -18.78 -15.47
N CYS A 263 3.02 -18.46 -16.46
CA CYS A 263 4.09 -19.35 -16.91
C CYS A 263 5.41 -18.85 -16.31
N VAL A 264 5.68 -19.24 -15.05
CA VAL A 264 6.88 -18.77 -14.34
C VAL A 264 8.11 -19.56 -14.80
N ALA A 265 9.07 -18.87 -15.41
CA ALA A 265 10.34 -19.49 -15.75
C ALA A 265 11.12 -19.83 -14.47
N CYS A 266 11.52 -21.10 -14.36
CA CYS A 266 12.36 -21.58 -13.26
C CYS A 266 13.59 -22.25 -13.87
N GLU A 267 14.77 -21.76 -13.50
CA GLU A 267 16.05 -22.21 -14.04
C GLU A 267 16.96 -22.67 -12.91
N THR A 268 17.74 -23.71 -13.18
CA THR A 268 18.82 -24.13 -12.27
C THR A 268 20.02 -23.23 -12.50
N ALA A 269 20.31 -22.35 -11.54
CA ALA A 269 21.38 -21.34 -11.69
C ALA A 269 22.74 -21.82 -11.18
N CYS A 270 22.76 -22.84 -10.32
CA CYS A 270 23.97 -23.41 -9.73
C CYS A 270 24.17 -24.87 -10.13
N ASP A 271 25.43 -25.27 -10.33
CA ASP A 271 25.79 -26.66 -10.57
C ASP A 271 25.53 -27.51 -9.31
N ALA A 272 24.59 -28.46 -9.41
CA ALA A 272 24.18 -29.32 -8.32
C ALA A 272 25.32 -30.21 -7.79
N GLY A 273 26.26 -30.61 -8.65
CA GLY A 273 27.44 -31.38 -8.28
C GLY A 273 28.40 -30.55 -7.43
N LYS A 274 28.72 -29.33 -7.87
CA LYS A 274 29.57 -28.40 -7.10
C LYS A 274 28.95 -27.97 -5.78
N LEU A 275 27.63 -27.76 -5.74
CA LEU A 275 26.89 -27.49 -4.50
C LEU A 275 26.95 -28.66 -3.51
N SER A 276 26.77 -29.88 -4.01
CA SER A 276 26.91 -31.10 -3.20
C SER A 276 28.34 -31.26 -2.68
N GLU A 277 29.32 -30.89 -3.50
CA GLU A 277 30.71 -30.89 -3.10
C GLU A 277 31.02 -29.86 -2.01
N LEU A 278 30.51 -28.63 -2.16
CA LEU A 278 30.63 -27.59 -1.14
C LEU A 278 30.02 -28.05 0.18
N LEU A 279 28.83 -28.66 0.15
CA LEU A 279 28.20 -29.24 1.35
C LEU A 279 29.11 -30.28 2.01
N ALA A 280 29.74 -31.17 1.24
CA ALA A 280 30.66 -32.17 1.77
C ALA A 280 31.89 -31.53 2.43
N GLN A 281 32.46 -30.49 1.81
CA GLN A 281 33.57 -29.75 2.41
C GLN A 281 33.15 -28.98 3.67
N VAL A 282 31.96 -28.39 3.71
CA VAL A 282 31.44 -27.70 4.90
C VAL A 282 31.19 -28.69 6.03
N LYS A 283 30.65 -29.88 5.76
CA LYS A 283 30.51 -30.95 6.77
C LYS A 283 31.86 -31.39 7.33
N LYS A 284 32.87 -31.54 6.47
CA LYS A 284 34.24 -31.84 6.90
C LYS A 284 34.83 -30.72 7.79
N SER A 285 34.61 -29.46 7.41
CA SER A 285 35.01 -28.30 8.22
C SER A 285 34.26 -28.25 9.56
N PHE A 286 32.98 -28.63 9.58
CA PHE A 286 32.16 -28.69 10.78
C PHE A 286 32.68 -29.72 11.80
N GLU A 287 33.23 -30.86 11.36
CA GLU A 287 33.86 -31.82 12.25
C GLU A 287 35.08 -31.24 12.97
N THR A 288 35.91 -30.47 12.25
CA THR A 288 37.05 -29.75 12.84
C THR A 288 36.57 -28.65 13.78
N TYR A 289 35.59 -27.83 13.35
CA TYR A 289 34.95 -26.80 14.17
C TYR A 289 34.40 -27.37 15.49
N ARG A 290 33.71 -28.51 15.43
CA ARG A 290 33.17 -29.20 16.61
C ARG A 290 34.27 -29.55 17.62
N ARG A 291 35.46 -29.95 17.16
CA ARG A 291 36.62 -30.21 18.03
C ARG A 291 37.15 -28.92 18.64
N VAL A 292 37.31 -27.87 17.83
CA VAL A 292 37.75 -26.54 18.31
C VAL A 292 36.82 -26.00 19.40
N VAL A 293 35.50 -26.12 19.23
CA VAL A 293 34.51 -25.68 20.23
C VAL A 293 34.48 -26.61 21.46
N ALA A 294 34.73 -27.90 21.27
CA ALA A 294 34.82 -28.83 22.40
C ALA A 294 36.00 -28.48 23.30
N ASP A 295 37.15 -28.19 22.71
CA ASP A 295 38.44 -27.91 23.36
C ASP A 295 38.50 -26.48 23.94
N GLY A 296 38.06 -25.47 23.19
CA GLY A 296 38.14 -24.05 23.56
C GLY A 296 36.86 -23.44 24.16
N GLY A 297 35.74 -24.17 24.11
CA GLY A 297 34.45 -23.69 24.59
C GLY A 297 33.77 -22.68 23.66
N LEU A 298 32.71 -22.04 24.16
CA LEU A 298 31.82 -21.18 23.35
C LEU A 298 32.50 -19.90 22.83
N PHE A 299 33.50 -19.39 23.56
CA PHE A 299 34.32 -18.25 23.12
C PHE A 299 35.12 -18.54 21.85
N CYS A 300 35.41 -19.81 21.57
CA CYS A 300 36.05 -20.24 20.33
C CYS A 300 35.04 -20.61 19.23
N ALA A 301 33.73 -20.50 19.49
CA ALA A 301 32.69 -20.92 18.55
C ALA A 301 32.43 -19.86 17.46
N PHE A 302 32.87 -18.64 17.66
CA PHE A 302 32.67 -17.55 16.72
C PHE A 302 34.01 -16.88 16.41
N GLY A 303 34.22 -16.53 15.13
CA GLY A 303 35.50 -16.03 14.62
C GLY A 303 35.97 -14.72 15.28
N SER A 304 37.25 -14.37 15.04
CA SER A 304 37.83 -13.10 15.46
C SER A 304 37.02 -11.92 14.90
N GLY A 305 36.33 -11.17 15.76
CA GLY A 305 35.41 -10.09 15.36
C GLY A 305 33.92 -10.39 15.56
N SER A 306 33.56 -11.56 16.12
CA SER A 306 32.18 -11.87 16.46
C SER A 306 31.62 -10.97 17.58
N PRO A 307 30.33 -10.55 17.51
CA PRO A 307 29.66 -9.86 18.59
C PRO A 307 29.35 -10.75 19.81
N HIS A 308 29.65 -12.05 19.73
CA HIS A 308 29.39 -12.99 20.82
C HIS A 308 30.19 -12.63 22.08
N GLY A 309 29.49 -12.47 23.20
CA GLY A 309 30.10 -12.05 24.48
C GLY A 309 30.30 -10.54 24.64
N ILE A 310 29.86 -9.69 23.70
CA ILE A 310 29.87 -8.24 23.88
C ILE A 310 28.78 -7.83 24.89
N CYS A 311 29.20 -7.44 26.11
CA CYS A 311 28.35 -6.85 27.16
C CYS A 311 28.04 -5.36 26.94
N ARG A 312 28.02 -4.90 25.68
CA ARG A 312 27.55 -3.57 25.29
C ARG A 312 26.35 -3.80 24.41
N GLY A 313 25.18 -3.30 24.78
CA GLY A 313 24.07 -3.27 23.84
C GLY A 313 24.57 -2.49 22.62
N SER A 314 24.68 -3.21 21.51
CA SER A 314 25.25 -2.70 20.27
C SER A 314 24.44 -1.49 19.85
N SER A 315 25.06 -0.33 19.88
CA SER A 315 24.51 0.87 19.26
C SER A 315 24.40 0.60 17.76
N TYR A 316 23.18 0.58 17.24
CA TYR A 316 22.96 0.38 15.82
C TYR A 316 22.90 1.74 15.13
N LEU A 317 23.65 1.86 14.05
CA LEU A 317 23.57 2.96 13.12
C LEU A 317 22.51 2.58 12.08
N ASP A 318 21.47 3.39 11.94
CA ASP A 318 20.52 3.25 10.82
C ASP A 318 20.82 4.32 9.79
N PHE A 319 20.72 3.96 8.52
CA PHE A 319 21.03 4.87 7.44
C PHE A 319 19.84 5.81 7.21
N ASP A 320 19.97 7.07 7.62
CA ASP A 320 18.91 8.06 7.38
C ASP A 320 19.05 8.60 5.95
N SER A 321 18.17 8.10 5.06
CA SER A 321 18.08 8.55 3.67
C SER A 321 17.90 10.06 3.47
N ARG A 322 17.55 10.82 4.51
CA ARG A 322 17.45 12.30 4.47
C ARG A 322 18.78 13.00 4.74
N LEU A 323 19.67 12.35 5.46
CA LEU A 323 20.96 12.90 5.90
C LEU A 323 22.14 12.29 5.13
N ASP A 324 21.92 11.20 4.40
CA ASP A 324 22.93 10.46 3.62
C ASP A 324 24.13 10.02 4.49
N GLU A 325 23.87 9.78 5.78
CA GLU A 325 24.85 9.40 6.79
C GLU A 325 24.26 8.34 7.74
N ASP A 326 25.14 7.54 8.32
CA ASP A 326 24.80 6.56 9.35
C ASP A 326 24.49 7.28 10.68
N VAL A 327 23.23 7.21 11.14
CA VAL A 327 22.77 7.89 12.36
C VAL A 327 22.69 6.90 13.52
N LEU A 328 23.26 7.25 14.67
CA LEU A 328 23.24 6.43 15.89
C LEU A 328 21.82 6.40 16.48
N VAL A 329 21.10 5.29 16.32
CA VAL A 329 19.69 5.17 16.72
C VAL A 329 19.50 4.85 18.20
N GLY A 330 20.56 4.46 18.92
CA GLY A 330 20.51 4.35 20.38
C GLY A 330 21.78 3.85 21.02
N GLU A 331 22.01 4.27 22.26
CA GLU A 331 23.10 3.81 23.13
C GLU A 331 22.50 3.00 24.29
N TYR A 332 23.12 1.87 24.64
CA TYR A 332 22.62 1.00 25.70
C TYR A 332 22.82 1.63 27.09
N ASP A 333 21.73 2.05 27.73
CA ASP A 333 21.75 2.65 29.07
C ASP A 333 21.54 1.65 30.23
N GLY A 334 21.42 0.35 29.91
CA GLY A 334 21.22 -0.71 30.91
C GLY A 334 19.80 -0.85 31.45
N THR A 335 18.83 -0.04 31.01
CA THR A 335 17.43 -0.08 31.49
C THR A 335 16.41 -0.38 30.40
N THR A 336 16.68 0.01 29.15
CA THR A 336 15.74 -0.17 28.05
C THR A 336 16.03 -1.48 27.29
N ARG A 337 15.07 -2.43 27.29
CA ARG A 337 15.13 -3.62 26.41
C ARG A 337 15.00 -3.15 24.97
N HIS A 338 16.10 -2.92 24.27
CA HIS A 338 16.05 -2.64 22.83
C HIS A 338 15.49 -3.84 22.06
N ASP A 339 14.79 -3.53 20.97
CA ASP A 339 14.32 -4.52 20.02
C ASP A 339 15.51 -5.34 19.51
N VAL A 340 15.51 -6.61 19.88
CA VAL A 340 16.59 -7.55 19.55
C VAL A 340 16.68 -7.65 18.03
N CYS A 341 17.85 -7.31 17.46
CA CYS A 341 18.08 -7.44 16.03
C CYS A 341 17.81 -8.89 15.60
N ARG A 342 16.74 -9.09 14.83
CA ARG A 342 16.22 -10.42 14.49
C ARG A 342 17.06 -11.11 13.42
N GLU A 343 17.89 -10.35 12.70
CA GLU A 343 18.69 -10.81 11.57
C GLU A 343 20.10 -10.24 11.64
N VAL A 344 21.11 -11.11 11.72
CA VAL A 344 22.53 -10.72 11.76
C VAL A 344 23.26 -11.46 10.63
N PRO A 345 23.97 -10.76 9.74
CA PRO A 345 24.77 -11.43 8.71
C PRO A 345 25.96 -12.18 9.35
N ILE A 346 26.36 -13.30 8.75
CA ILE A 346 27.63 -13.94 9.11
C ILE A 346 28.75 -12.99 8.66
N PRO A 347 29.67 -12.59 9.56
CA PRO A 347 30.75 -11.65 9.23
C PRO A 347 31.62 -12.13 8.07
N GLU A 348 32.24 -11.18 7.38
CA GLU A 348 33.31 -11.44 6.42
C GLU A 348 34.60 -11.77 7.19
N LEU A 349 34.80 -13.06 7.43
CA LEU A 349 35.94 -13.58 8.21
C LEU A 349 37.15 -13.94 7.33
N VAL A 350 37.02 -13.82 6.01
CA VAL A 350 38.02 -14.12 5.01
C VAL A 350 37.93 -13.05 3.93
N ASP A 351 39.06 -12.60 3.40
CA ASP A 351 39.08 -11.67 2.27
C ASP A 351 38.48 -12.36 1.01
N GLU A 352 37.26 -11.94 0.67
CA GLU A 352 36.52 -12.39 -0.51
C GLU A 352 36.81 -11.46 -1.70
N ALA A 353 36.54 -11.93 -2.93
CA ALA A 353 36.60 -11.05 -4.10
C ALA A 353 35.65 -9.84 -3.94
N SER A 354 36.04 -8.66 -4.44
CA SER A 354 35.24 -7.42 -4.35
C SER A 354 33.98 -7.40 -5.24
N ALA A 355 33.56 -8.56 -5.77
CA ALA A 355 32.34 -8.70 -6.55
C ALA A 355 31.10 -8.77 -5.64
N GLU A 356 29.94 -8.39 -6.17
CA GLU A 356 28.66 -8.54 -5.47
C GLU A 356 28.39 -10.02 -5.16
N GLY A 357 28.35 -10.38 -3.87
CA GLY A 357 28.23 -11.77 -3.41
C GLY A 357 29.56 -12.50 -3.17
N GLY A 358 30.71 -11.85 -3.41
CA GLY A 358 32.04 -12.35 -3.10
C GLY A 358 32.53 -13.47 -4.04
N ASP A 359 33.16 -14.49 -3.47
CA ASP A 359 33.74 -15.61 -4.24
C ASP A 359 32.69 -16.44 -5.00
N SER A 360 33.01 -16.84 -6.25
CA SER A 360 32.21 -17.77 -7.06
C SER A 360 32.08 -19.16 -6.41
N LEU A 361 31.12 -19.98 -6.87
CA LEU A 361 30.91 -21.33 -6.33
C LEU A 361 32.17 -22.21 -6.47
N GLU A 362 32.86 -22.13 -7.60
CA GLU A 362 34.11 -22.85 -7.85
C GLU A 362 35.23 -22.41 -6.91
N VAL A 363 35.37 -21.09 -6.72
CA VAL A 363 36.38 -20.50 -5.83
C VAL A 363 36.09 -20.90 -4.39
N ALA A 364 34.82 -20.86 -3.97
CA ALA A 364 34.41 -21.27 -2.63
C ALA A 364 34.71 -22.76 -2.38
N VAL A 365 34.43 -23.64 -3.34
CA VAL A 365 34.81 -25.07 -3.25
C VAL A 365 36.31 -25.24 -3.15
N ALA A 366 37.10 -24.57 -4.01
CA ALA A 366 38.56 -24.68 -4.01
C ALA A 366 39.17 -24.20 -2.68
N ARG A 367 38.68 -23.07 -2.17
CA ARG A 367 39.11 -22.49 -0.89
C ARG A 367 38.73 -23.38 0.29
N MET A 368 37.52 -23.94 0.30
CA MET A 368 37.11 -24.90 1.34
C MET A 368 37.98 -26.18 1.33
N ARG A 369 38.40 -26.67 0.16
CA ARG A 369 39.36 -27.78 0.06
C ARG A 369 40.72 -27.41 0.67
N GLU A 370 41.20 -26.19 0.42
CA GLU A 370 42.45 -25.69 1.00
C GLU A 370 42.36 -25.60 2.53
N PHE A 371 41.28 -25.01 3.06
CA PHE A 371 41.04 -24.91 4.49
C PHE A 371 41.01 -26.29 5.16
N ASN A 372 40.29 -27.24 4.55
CA ASN A 372 40.20 -28.62 5.04
C ASN A 372 41.47 -29.47 4.81
N GLY A 373 42.47 -28.95 4.08
CA GLY A 373 43.77 -29.57 3.90
C GLY A 373 44.71 -29.35 5.09
N ARG A 374 44.44 -28.33 5.90
CA ARG A 374 45.22 -28.02 7.10
C ARG A 374 44.76 -28.88 8.27
N ARG A 375 45.73 -29.44 9.01
CA ARG A 375 45.45 -30.27 10.18
C ARG A 375 45.14 -29.37 11.39
N TYR A 376 44.16 -29.77 12.19
CA TYR A 376 43.93 -29.21 13.50
C TYR A 376 44.74 -30.00 14.53
N ASP A 377 45.65 -29.34 15.23
CA ASP A 377 46.57 -29.97 16.20
C ASP A 377 46.05 -29.90 17.66
N GLY A 378 44.74 -29.67 17.82
CA GLY A 378 44.08 -29.64 19.13
C GLY A 378 44.38 -28.36 19.89
N VAL A 379 44.50 -28.47 21.21
CA VAL A 379 44.83 -27.35 22.12
C VAL A 379 46.19 -26.69 21.79
N LEU A 380 47.07 -27.40 21.06
CA LEU A 380 48.39 -26.91 20.65
C LEU A 380 48.39 -26.25 19.26
N ASP A 381 47.23 -26.15 18.59
CA ASP A 381 47.14 -25.43 17.32
C ASP A 381 47.44 -23.94 17.55
N GLU A 382 48.37 -23.39 16.78
CA GLU A 382 48.82 -22.00 16.91
C GLU A 382 47.73 -20.98 16.59
N ASP A 383 46.76 -21.35 15.74
CA ASP A 383 45.66 -20.49 15.34
C ASP A 383 44.38 -21.32 15.17
N PRO A 384 43.65 -21.62 16.26
CA PRO A 384 42.38 -22.33 16.17
C PRO A 384 41.27 -21.49 15.49
N ALA A 385 41.41 -20.16 15.46
CA ALA A 385 40.41 -19.25 14.88
C ALA A 385 40.29 -19.41 13.36
N ARG A 386 41.38 -19.79 12.66
CA ARG A 386 41.33 -20.08 11.22
C ARG A 386 40.33 -21.18 10.85
N HIS A 387 40.20 -22.21 11.69
CA HIS A 387 39.28 -23.34 11.44
C HIS A 387 37.82 -22.92 11.67
N VAL A 388 37.61 -22.00 12.62
CA VAL A 388 36.31 -21.39 12.91
C VAL A 388 35.88 -20.46 11.77
N ASN A 389 36.79 -19.60 11.30
CA ASN A 389 36.56 -18.71 10.18
C ASN A 389 36.26 -19.50 8.89
N ALA A 390 36.99 -20.59 8.64
CA ALA A 390 36.73 -21.49 7.51
C ALA A 390 35.32 -22.10 7.54
N PHE A 391 34.86 -22.56 8.71
CA PHE A 391 33.51 -23.12 8.85
C PHE A 391 32.43 -22.07 8.56
N TRP A 392 32.52 -20.90 9.19
CA TRP A 392 31.52 -19.83 9.03
C TRP A 392 31.51 -19.26 7.60
N TYR A 393 32.68 -19.11 6.97
CA TYR A 393 32.78 -18.80 5.54
C TYR A 393 32.07 -19.85 4.69
N GLY A 394 32.37 -21.13 4.91
CA GLY A 394 31.76 -22.23 4.18
C GLY A 394 30.25 -22.29 4.33
N LEU A 395 29.74 -22.10 5.55
CA LEU A 395 28.31 -22.05 5.83
C LEU A 395 27.64 -20.84 5.18
N LYS A 396 28.27 -19.66 5.21
CA LYS A 396 27.80 -18.44 4.52
C LYS A 396 27.67 -18.71 3.02
N LYS A 397 28.73 -19.19 2.36
CA LYS A 397 28.71 -19.48 0.92
C LYS A 397 27.71 -20.56 0.55
N LEU A 398 27.69 -21.66 1.31
CA LEU A 398 26.73 -22.73 1.08
C LEU A 398 25.30 -22.24 1.21
N SER A 399 24.99 -21.38 2.19
CA SER A 399 23.65 -20.80 2.35
C SER A 399 23.24 -19.90 1.18
N GLN A 400 24.15 -19.04 0.71
CA GLN A 400 23.93 -18.13 -0.41
C GLN A 400 23.63 -18.92 -1.70
N TYR A 401 24.50 -19.89 -2.04
CA TYR A 401 24.32 -20.69 -3.25
C TYR A 401 23.16 -21.68 -3.16
N CYS A 402 22.80 -22.14 -1.96
CA CYS A 402 21.63 -23.00 -1.77
C CYS A 402 20.31 -22.25 -2.00
N GLU A 403 20.21 -20.99 -1.58
CA GLU A 403 19.05 -20.15 -1.87
C GLU A 403 19.01 -19.71 -3.34
N ALA A 404 20.17 -19.45 -3.94
CA ALA A 404 20.31 -19.11 -5.36
C ALA A 404 20.29 -20.33 -6.31
N ALA A 405 20.08 -21.55 -5.80
CA ALA A 405 20.19 -22.77 -6.60
C ALA A 405 19.13 -22.84 -7.72
N VAL A 406 17.93 -22.34 -7.45
CA VAL A 406 16.83 -22.22 -8.42
C VAL A 406 16.49 -20.75 -8.56
N ARG A 407 16.68 -20.21 -9.76
CA ARG A 407 16.26 -18.86 -10.11
C ARG A 407 14.82 -18.91 -10.60
N VAL A 408 13.98 -18.06 -10.03
CA VAL A 408 12.58 -17.90 -10.40
C VAL A 408 12.42 -16.53 -11.06
N ASP A 409 11.70 -16.48 -12.18
CA ASP A 409 11.27 -15.20 -12.76
C ASP A 409 10.10 -14.62 -11.96
N GLU A 410 10.42 -13.96 -10.86
CA GLU A 410 9.45 -13.31 -9.98
C GLU A 410 8.62 -12.24 -10.72
N ARG A 411 9.19 -11.60 -11.75
CA ARG A 411 8.47 -10.58 -12.53
C ARG A 411 7.29 -11.15 -13.30
N ALA A 412 7.41 -12.38 -13.82
CA ALA A 412 6.31 -13.04 -14.51
C ALA A 412 5.17 -13.39 -13.53
N TRP A 413 5.51 -13.75 -12.29
CA TRP A 413 4.56 -14.01 -11.22
C TRP A 413 3.86 -12.72 -10.77
N ASP A 414 4.62 -11.66 -10.51
CA ASP A 414 4.10 -10.35 -10.13
C ASP A 414 3.17 -9.79 -11.22
N CYS A 415 3.57 -9.86 -12.49
CA CYS A 415 2.74 -9.44 -13.62
C CYS A 415 1.44 -10.25 -13.74
N PHE A 416 1.46 -11.53 -13.38
CA PHE A 416 0.24 -12.34 -13.33
C PHE A 416 -0.69 -11.86 -12.22
N LEU A 417 -0.18 -11.60 -11.03
CA LEU A 417 -0.98 -11.09 -9.91
C LEU A 417 -1.55 -9.72 -10.20
N ASP A 418 -0.76 -8.80 -10.76
CA ASP A 418 -1.22 -7.47 -11.15
C ASP A 418 -2.37 -7.57 -12.16
N LYS A 419 -2.33 -8.54 -13.09
CA LYS A 419 -3.45 -8.81 -14.01
C LYS A 419 -4.68 -9.34 -13.29
N VAL A 420 -4.51 -10.23 -12.30
CA VAL A 420 -5.65 -10.72 -11.50
C VAL A 420 -6.28 -9.54 -10.75
N GLN A 421 -5.49 -8.73 -10.06
CA GLN A 421 -5.97 -7.52 -9.36
C GLN A 421 -6.71 -6.58 -10.32
N PHE A 422 -6.06 -6.21 -11.42
CA PHE A 422 -6.62 -5.30 -12.43
C PHE A 422 -7.94 -5.78 -13.05
N THR A 423 -8.15 -7.10 -13.15
CA THR A 423 -9.43 -7.64 -13.67
C THR A 423 -10.63 -7.35 -12.77
N TYR A 424 -10.38 -7.08 -11.49
CA TYR A 424 -11.40 -6.72 -10.49
C TYR A 424 -11.43 -5.23 -10.17
N ASP A 425 -10.32 -4.51 -10.20
CA ASP A 425 -10.23 -3.10 -9.79
C ASP A 425 -11.30 -2.21 -10.44
N GLU A 426 -11.45 -2.34 -11.75
CA GLU A 426 -12.33 -1.48 -12.52
C GLU A 426 -13.82 -1.88 -12.37
N PRO A 427 -14.22 -3.16 -12.47
CA PRO A 427 -15.58 -3.58 -12.14
C PRO A 427 -15.98 -3.24 -10.69
N VAL A 428 -15.12 -3.52 -9.71
CA VAL A 428 -15.35 -3.23 -8.29
C VAL A 428 -15.46 -1.74 -8.08
N GLY A 429 -14.54 -0.96 -8.66
CA GLY A 429 -14.55 0.49 -8.54
C GLY A 429 -15.81 1.12 -9.14
N ARG A 430 -16.32 0.62 -10.27
CA ARG A 430 -17.59 1.09 -10.85
C ARG A 430 -18.82 0.68 -10.04
N LEU A 431 -18.77 -0.47 -9.37
CA LEU A 431 -19.85 -0.92 -8.50
C LEU A 431 -19.86 -0.10 -7.20
N ALA A 432 -18.70 0.12 -6.59
CA ALA A 432 -18.54 0.83 -5.33
C ALA A 432 -18.97 2.30 -5.41
N THR A 433 -18.75 2.99 -6.54
CA THR A 433 -19.25 4.38 -6.70
C THR A 433 -20.77 4.48 -6.72
N GLN A 434 -21.49 3.37 -6.87
CA GLN A 434 -22.96 3.29 -6.84
C GLN A 434 -23.51 2.89 -5.46
N MET A 435 -22.66 2.38 -4.58
CA MET A 435 -23.05 1.92 -3.25
C MET A 435 -23.22 3.09 -2.28
N ASP A 436 -24.07 2.90 -1.27
CA ASP A 436 -24.06 3.72 -0.06
C ASP A 436 -22.93 3.31 0.91
N ASP A 437 -22.63 4.16 1.89
CA ASP A 437 -21.51 3.93 2.83
C ASP A 437 -21.63 2.59 3.59
N LYS A 438 -22.85 2.17 3.95
CA LYS A 438 -23.05 0.89 4.66
C LYS A 438 -22.90 -0.31 3.75
N GLN A 439 -23.33 -0.19 2.49
CA GLN A 439 -23.10 -1.21 1.47
C GLN A 439 -21.61 -1.41 1.22
N VAL A 440 -20.83 -0.32 1.15
CA VAL A 440 -19.37 -0.39 1.01
C VAL A 440 -18.74 -1.09 2.22
N GLU A 441 -19.09 -0.67 3.44
CA GLU A 441 -18.58 -1.29 4.67
C GLU A 441 -18.90 -2.79 4.72
N ALA A 442 -20.13 -3.18 4.40
CA ALA A 442 -20.55 -4.57 4.38
C ALA A 442 -19.87 -5.38 3.27
N PHE A 443 -19.67 -4.79 2.09
CA PHE A 443 -18.94 -5.41 0.99
C PHE A 443 -17.48 -5.68 1.37
N VAL A 444 -16.80 -4.68 1.94
CA VAL A 444 -15.42 -4.81 2.43
C VAL A 444 -15.33 -5.90 3.50
N ALA A 445 -16.25 -5.90 4.47
CA ALA A 445 -16.29 -6.93 5.51
C ALA A 445 -16.51 -8.34 4.92
N ALA A 446 -17.35 -8.47 3.89
CA ALA A 446 -17.57 -9.74 3.21
C ALA A 446 -16.32 -10.22 2.45
N VAL A 447 -15.63 -9.32 1.75
CA VAL A 447 -14.35 -9.63 1.06
C VAL A 447 -13.26 -10.03 2.05
N ASP A 448 -13.18 -9.34 3.19
CA ASP A 448 -12.22 -9.69 4.24
C ASP A 448 -12.53 -11.03 4.91
N ALA A 449 -13.81 -11.35 5.09
CA ALA A 449 -14.25 -12.64 5.63
C ALA A 449 -13.94 -13.82 4.70
N LEU A 450 -13.94 -13.64 3.37
CA LEU A 450 -13.61 -14.72 2.42
C LEU A 450 -12.23 -15.35 2.68
N GLY A 451 -11.29 -14.57 3.22
CA GLY A 451 -9.93 -15.01 3.53
C GLY A 451 -9.68 -15.37 5.00
N ALA A 452 -10.72 -15.39 5.85
CA ALA A 452 -10.60 -15.69 7.28
C ALA A 452 -10.80 -17.18 7.62
N ASP A 453 -11.34 -17.97 6.69
CA ASP A 453 -11.68 -19.39 6.87
C ASP A 453 -10.56 -20.36 6.45
N GLU A 454 -9.40 -19.86 6.03
CA GLU A 454 -8.19 -20.65 5.69
C GLU A 454 -7.03 -20.40 6.65
#